data_AF-A0A4Q3R8N5-F1
#
_entry.id   AF-A0A4Q3R8N5-F1
#
_cell.length_a   1.000
_cell.length_b   1.000
_cell.length_c   1.000
_cell.angle_alpha   90.00
_cell.angle_beta   90.00
_cell.angle_gamma   90.00
#
_symmetry.space_group_name_H-M   'P 1'
#
loop_
_entity.id
_entity.type
_entity.pdbx_description
1 polymer ?
#
loop_
_entity_poly.entity_id
_entity_poly.type
_entity_poly.pdbx_seq_one_letter_code
_entity_poly.pdbx_strand_id
1 'polypeptide(L)'
;MYKITITTLIAILLFNIAVLAQPCSLPGMTPSSAIPVCGTAVFAQASVTNCTGPDIAARGCTAGVTSSKSFWYKFTCFQSGTLGFLITGRSNTDDYDWSLLDITGRNPNDVFFDNSLQVSLNIYGTSGNGAGAPFPNSPTGCRPGATGDV
;
A
#
# COMPACT_ATOMS: atom_id res chain seq x y z
N MET A 1 -21.18 -37.81 40.64
CA MET A 1 -20.17 -36.79 40.25
C MET A 1 -19.82 -37.02 38.79
N TYR A 2 -19.66 -35.97 37.97
CA TYR A 2 -19.29 -35.98 36.54
C TYR A 2 -20.37 -36.42 35.52
N LYS A 3 -21.51 -35.71 35.44
CA LYS A 3 -22.40 -35.79 34.25
C LYS A 3 -22.65 -34.44 33.55
N ILE A 4 -22.13 -33.34 34.10
CA ILE A 4 -22.37 -31.98 33.59
C ILE A 4 -21.21 -31.48 32.71
N THR A 5 -20.10 -32.23 32.59
CA THR A 5 -18.85 -31.69 32.06
C THR A 5 -18.65 -31.83 30.55
N ILE A 6 -19.37 -32.74 29.86
CA ILE A 6 -19.11 -33.03 28.43
C ILE A 6 -20.03 -32.21 27.51
N THR A 7 -21.30 -32.04 27.86
CA THR A 7 -22.29 -31.30 27.03
C THR A 7 -22.01 -29.80 26.98
N THR A 8 -21.47 -29.21 28.04
CA THR A 8 -21.03 -27.80 28.07
C THR A 8 -19.76 -27.57 27.25
N LEU A 9 -18.82 -28.52 27.20
CA LEU A 9 -17.63 -28.42 26.36
C LEU A 9 -17.97 -28.42 24.86
N ILE A 10 -18.95 -29.23 24.44
CA ILE A 10 -19.39 -29.33 23.05
C ILE A 10 -20.13 -28.05 22.60
N ALA A 11 -20.91 -27.43 23.49
CA ALA A 11 -21.59 -26.17 23.20
C ALA A 11 -20.62 -24.98 22.99
N ILE A 12 -19.45 -25.01 23.64
CA ILE A 12 -18.40 -23.99 23.48
C ILE A 12 -17.62 -24.17 22.16
N LEU A 13 -17.47 -25.41 21.68
CA LEU A 13 -16.81 -25.70 20.38
C LEU A 13 -17.65 -25.29 19.16
N LEU A 14 -18.95 -25.07 19.31
CA LEU A 14 -19.87 -24.71 18.22
C LEU A 14 -20.06 -23.19 18.05
N PHE A 15 -19.51 -22.38 18.97
CA PHE A 15 -19.31 -20.95 18.73
C PHE A 15 -18.18 -20.81 17.71
N ASN A 16 -18.55 -20.90 16.43
CA ASN A 16 -17.74 -20.48 15.32
C ASN A 16 -17.43 -19.00 15.56
N ILE A 17 -16.23 -18.75 16.09
CA ILE A 17 -15.66 -17.41 16.09
C ILE A 17 -15.37 -17.14 14.62
N ALA A 18 -16.32 -16.52 13.92
CA ALA A 18 -16.03 -15.86 12.67
C ALA A 18 -15.01 -14.78 13.03
N VAL A 19 -13.72 -15.10 12.85
CA VAL A 19 -12.65 -14.12 12.92
C VAL A 19 -12.91 -13.20 11.74
N LEU A 20 -13.67 -12.13 11.96
CA LEU A 20 -13.71 -11.02 11.02
C LEU A 20 -12.25 -10.57 10.91
N ALA A 21 -11.70 -10.65 9.71
CA ALA A 21 -10.40 -10.05 9.41
C ALA A 21 -10.37 -8.65 10.02
N GLN A 22 -9.23 -8.28 10.64
CA GLN A 22 -9.12 -6.97 11.28
C GLN A 22 -9.55 -5.91 10.26
N PRO A 23 -10.60 -5.12 10.55
CA PRO A 23 -11.10 -4.17 9.57
C PRO A 23 -10.00 -3.16 9.29
N CYS A 24 -9.77 -2.87 7.99
CA CYS A 24 -8.86 -1.84 7.52
C CYS A 24 -9.39 -0.45 7.90
N SER A 25 -9.20 -0.11 9.17
CA SER A 25 -9.92 0.97 9.87
C SER A 25 -9.03 2.14 10.22
N LEU A 26 -7.70 1.99 10.14
CA LEU A 26 -6.79 3.11 10.31
C LEU A 26 -6.79 3.98 9.05
N PRO A 27 -6.59 5.30 9.19
CA PRO A 27 -6.38 6.20 8.05
C PRO A 27 -5.28 5.67 7.14
N GLY A 28 -5.51 5.75 5.83
CA GLY A 28 -4.55 5.33 4.82
C GLY A 28 -4.51 3.83 4.56
N MET A 29 -5.35 2.99 5.17
CA MET A 29 -5.34 1.54 4.86
C MET A 29 -6.10 1.18 3.58
N THR A 30 -6.90 2.09 3.04
CA THR A 30 -7.64 1.90 1.79
C THR A 30 -7.57 3.16 0.93
N PRO A 31 -7.81 3.07 -0.40
CA PRO A 31 -7.85 4.26 -1.25
C PRO A 31 -8.87 5.30 -0.76
N SER A 32 -10.05 4.85 -0.31
CA SER A 32 -11.10 5.73 0.21
C SER A 32 -10.73 6.41 1.54
N SER A 33 -9.85 5.81 2.34
CA SER A 33 -9.38 6.35 3.62
C SER A 33 -8.01 7.04 3.52
N ALA A 34 -7.52 7.31 2.30
CA ALA A 34 -6.20 7.89 2.06
C ALA A 34 -5.93 9.15 2.90
N ILE A 35 -4.75 9.21 3.50
CA ILE A 35 -4.32 10.30 4.38
C ILE A 35 -4.07 11.55 3.53
N PRO A 36 -4.74 12.69 3.82
CA PRO A 36 -4.47 13.93 3.11
C PRO A 36 -3.09 14.49 3.50
N VAL A 37 -2.27 14.78 2.50
CA VAL A 37 -0.98 15.47 2.67
C VAL A 37 -1.18 16.94 2.33
N CYS A 38 -1.02 17.79 3.36
CA CYS A 38 -1.19 19.23 3.24
C CYS A 38 0.19 19.91 3.39
N GLY A 39 0.67 20.55 2.33
CA GLY A 39 1.95 21.26 2.32
C GLY A 39 3.16 20.36 2.08
N THR A 40 4.33 20.79 2.57
CA THR A 40 5.64 20.17 2.30
C THR A 40 6.31 19.59 3.55
N ALA A 41 5.57 19.49 4.65
CA ALA A 41 6.09 18.93 5.89
C ALA A 41 6.41 17.44 5.74
N VAL A 42 7.59 17.03 6.24
CA VAL A 42 7.98 15.63 6.29
C VAL A 42 7.14 14.93 7.35
N PHE A 43 6.58 13.76 7.01
CA PHE A 43 5.86 12.89 7.94
C PHE A 43 6.42 11.47 7.87
N ALA A 44 6.17 10.67 8.90
CA ALA A 44 6.68 9.32 9.01
C ALA A 44 5.53 8.31 9.16
N GLN A 45 5.57 7.23 8.38
CA GLN A 45 4.73 6.05 8.60
C GLN A 45 5.47 5.09 9.52
N ALA A 46 5.08 5.06 10.80
CA ALA A 46 5.85 4.34 11.80
C ALA A 46 5.74 2.80 11.67
N SER A 47 4.59 2.32 11.24
CA SER A 47 4.31 0.90 11.07
C SER A 47 3.37 0.68 9.88
N VAL A 48 3.62 -0.36 9.11
CA VAL A 48 2.78 -0.75 7.98
C VAL A 48 2.03 -2.02 8.37
N THR A 49 0.83 -1.83 8.92
CA THR A 49 -0.06 -2.95 9.29
C THR A 49 -0.65 -3.56 8.03
N ASN A 50 -0.81 -4.88 8.02
CA ASN A 50 -1.38 -5.55 6.86
C ASN A 50 -2.87 -5.23 6.72
N CYS A 51 -3.22 -4.61 5.61
CA CYS A 51 -4.56 -4.58 5.06
C CYS A 51 -4.44 -5.10 3.63
N THR A 52 -4.92 -6.31 3.37
CA THR A 52 -4.88 -6.89 2.02
C THR A 52 -6.20 -6.56 1.32
N GLY A 53 -6.10 -5.80 0.23
CA GLY A 53 -7.19 -5.56 -0.71
C GLY A 53 -6.91 -6.22 -2.07
N PRO A 54 -7.71 -5.90 -3.10
CA PRO A 54 -7.39 -6.25 -4.47
C PRO A 54 -6.04 -5.64 -4.90
N ASP A 55 -5.40 -6.25 -5.90
CA ASP A 55 -4.22 -5.66 -6.51
C ASP A 55 -4.60 -4.38 -7.28
N ILE A 56 -3.67 -3.43 -7.34
CA ILE A 56 -3.80 -2.21 -8.14
C ILE A 56 -3.78 -2.61 -9.62
N ALA A 57 -4.70 -2.04 -10.40
CA ALA A 57 -4.68 -2.16 -11.84
C ALA A 57 -3.50 -1.35 -12.40
N ALA A 58 -2.36 -2.01 -12.58
CA ALA A 58 -1.14 -1.40 -13.10
C ALA A 58 -0.91 -1.76 -14.57
N ARG A 59 -0.10 -0.95 -15.25
CA ARG A 59 0.39 -1.19 -16.62
C ARG A 59 1.91 -1.10 -16.68
N GLY A 60 2.50 -1.76 -17.67
CA GLY A 60 3.95 -1.77 -17.90
C GLY A 60 4.71 -2.87 -17.14
N CYS A 61 4.04 -3.59 -16.23
CA CYS A 61 4.65 -4.61 -15.41
C CYS A 61 3.81 -5.89 -15.41
N THR A 62 4.48 -7.03 -15.52
CA THR A 62 3.84 -8.35 -15.54
C THR A 62 3.58 -8.89 -14.15
N ALA A 63 4.33 -8.41 -13.15
CA ALA A 63 4.07 -8.70 -11.74
C ALA A 63 2.83 -7.92 -11.27
N GLY A 64 1.97 -8.57 -10.48
CA GLY A 64 0.85 -7.90 -9.83
C GLY A 64 1.33 -6.86 -8.81
N VAL A 65 0.66 -5.72 -8.76
CA VAL A 65 0.95 -4.64 -7.80
C VAL A 65 0.02 -4.81 -6.60
N THR A 66 0.52 -5.43 -5.54
CA THR A 66 -0.33 -5.72 -4.38
C THR A 66 -0.65 -4.47 -3.57
N SER A 67 -1.88 -4.40 -3.05
CA SER A 67 -2.25 -3.41 -2.02
C SER A 67 -1.97 -3.90 -0.60
N SER A 68 -1.42 -5.11 -0.45
CA SER A 68 -1.06 -5.67 0.85
C SER A 68 0.02 -4.83 1.51
N LYS A 69 -0.19 -4.49 2.79
CA LYS A 69 0.72 -3.60 3.53
C LYS A 69 0.95 -2.28 2.78
N SER A 70 -0.05 -1.76 2.07
CA SER A 70 0.03 -0.42 1.47
C SER A 70 -0.59 0.63 2.38
N PHE A 71 0.03 1.80 2.43
CA PHE A 71 -0.58 3.01 2.99
C PHE A 71 -0.81 4.03 1.89
N TRP A 72 -2.04 4.55 1.84
CA TRP A 72 -2.55 5.42 0.80
C TRP A 72 -2.49 6.88 1.25
N TYR A 73 -1.90 7.72 0.41
CA TYR A 73 -1.81 9.17 0.60
C TYR A 73 -2.49 9.88 -0.55
N LYS A 74 -3.11 11.02 -0.28
CA LYS A 74 -3.69 11.89 -1.31
C LYS A 74 -3.25 13.33 -1.11
N PHE A 75 -3.00 14.02 -2.20
CA PHE A 75 -2.69 15.44 -2.21
C PHE A 75 -3.46 16.08 -3.37
N THR A 76 -3.68 17.38 -3.26
CA THR A 76 -4.34 18.17 -4.30
C THR A 76 -3.32 19.08 -4.94
N CYS A 77 -3.18 18.99 -6.26
CA CYS A 77 -2.37 19.93 -7.03
C CYS A 77 -3.13 21.25 -7.16
N PHE A 78 -2.71 22.28 -6.42
CA PHE A 78 -3.32 23.62 -6.48
C PHE A 78 -2.72 24.52 -7.55
N GLN A 79 -1.56 24.15 -8.09
CA GLN A 79 -0.85 24.86 -9.15
C GLN A 79 -0.28 23.85 -10.13
N SER A 80 -0.17 24.23 -11.41
CA SER A 80 0.52 23.42 -12.41
C SER A 80 2.04 23.44 -12.16
N GLY A 81 2.70 22.34 -12.48
CA GLY A 81 4.14 22.19 -12.30
C GLY A 81 4.56 20.73 -12.23
N THR A 82 5.82 20.51 -11.84
CA THR A 82 6.37 19.18 -11.63
C THR A 82 6.09 18.72 -10.20
N LEU A 83 5.58 17.49 -10.08
CA LEU A 83 5.50 16.80 -8.79
C LEU A 83 6.78 16.00 -8.57
N GLY A 84 7.36 16.14 -7.38
CA GLY A 84 8.43 15.27 -6.90
C GLY A 84 8.23 14.98 -5.42
N PHE A 85 8.59 13.78 -4.99
CA PHE A 85 8.57 13.39 -3.58
C PHE A 85 9.78 12.53 -3.25
N LEU A 86 10.16 12.51 -1.98
CA LEU A 86 11.23 11.69 -1.45
C LEU A 86 10.64 10.70 -0.45
N ILE A 87 10.89 9.41 -0.67
CA ILE A 87 10.62 8.35 0.31
C ILE A 87 11.97 7.89 0.86
N THR A 88 12.07 7.76 2.17
CA THR A 88 13.26 7.27 2.85
C THR A 88 12.86 6.15 3.79
N GLY A 89 13.43 4.96 3.61
CA GLY A 89 13.28 3.84 4.53
C GLY A 89 13.75 4.22 5.94
N ARG A 90 13.12 3.65 6.97
CA ARG A 90 13.56 3.85 8.37
C ARG A 90 14.83 3.07 8.67
N SER A 91 14.99 1.93 8.01
CA SER A 91 16.18 1.09 7.97
C SER A 91 16.79 1.10 6.57
N ASN A 92 18.10 0.84 6.48
CA ASN A 92 18.78 0.60 5.21
C ASN A 92 18.40 -0.74 4.55
N THR A 93 17.62 -1.57 5.25
CA THR A 93 17.05 -2.82 4.75
C THR A 93 15.58 -2.70 4.35
N ASP A 94 14.96 -1.53 4.52
CA ASP A 94 13.56 -1.35 4.16
C ASP A 94 13.43 -1.32 2.64
N ASP A 95 12.57 -2.20 2.12
CA ASP A 95 12.18 -2.23 0.72
C ASP A 95 10.82 -1.56 0.58
N TYR A 96 10.73 -0.53 -0.26
CA TYR A 96 9.51 0.24 -0.45
C TYR A 96 9.15 0.33 -1.92
N ASP A 97 7.95 -0.13 -2.22
CA ASP A 97 7.28 0.03 -3.51
C ASP A 97 6.32 1.22 -3.44
N TRP A 98 6.05 1.85 -4.58
CA TRP A 98 5.10 2.94 -4.66
C TRP A 98 4.36 2.95 -6.00
N SER A 99 3.16 3.51 -5.98
CA SER A 99 2.39 3.81 -7.19
C SER A 99 1.78 5.19 -7.06
N LEU A 100 1.94 6.00 -8.10
CA LEU A 100 1.33 7.31 -8.23
C LEU A 100 0.16 7.22 -9.21
N LEU A 101 -1.01 7.62 -8.75
CA LEU A 101 -2.28 7.46 -9.46
C LEU A 101 -2.98 8.82 -9.53
N ASP A 102 -3.46 9.21 -10.71
CA ASP A 102 -4.33 10.37 -10.88
C ASP A 102 -5.78 9.96 -10.65
N ILE A 103 -6.35 10.38 -9.52
CA ILE A 103 -7.74 10.09 -9.13
C ILE A 103 -8.64 11.33 -9.26
N THR A 104 -8.23 12.36 -10.02
CA THR A 104 -8.97 13.61 -10.15
C THR A 104 -10.39 13.37 -10.66
N GLY A 105 -11.39 13.67 -9.83
CA GLY A 105 -12.80 13.44 -10.18
C GLY A 105 -13.21 11.97 -10.27
N ARG A 106 -12.43 11.05 -9.70
CA ARG A 106 -12.67 9.60 -9.72
C ARG A 106 -13.06 9.05 -8.35
N ASN A 107 -13.67 7.88 -8.33
CA ASN A 107 -13.81 7.11 -7.10
C ASN A 107 -12.42 6.56 -6.73
N PRO A 108 -11.92 6.75 -5.49
CA PRO A 108 -10.61 6.22 -5.11
C PRO A 108 -10.45 4.72 -5.31
N ASN A 109 -11.53 3.93 -5.28
CA ASN A 109 -11.46 2.49 -5.50
C ASN A 109 -11.36 2.09 -6.98
N ASP A 110 -11.47 3.03 -7.92
CA ASP A 110 -11.25 2.78 -9.35
C ASP A 110 -9.82 2.28 -9.64
N VAL A 111 -8.87 2.55 -8.73
CA VAL A 111 -7.46 2.13 -8.81
C VAL A 111 -7.28 0.61 -8.92
N PHE A 112 -8.27 -0.18 -8.53
CA PHE A 112 -8.23 -1.64 -8.63
C PHE A 112 -8.68 -2.18 -9.99
N PHE A 113 -9.24 -1.32 -10.85
CA PHE A 113 -9.89 -1.74 -12.10
C PHE A 113 -9.45 -0.92 -13.32
N ASP A 114 -9.02 0.32 -13.12
CA ASP A 114 -8.69 1.27 -14.18
C ASP A 114 -7.19 1.60 -14.18
N ASN A 115 -6.44 0.92 -15.05
CA ASN A 115 -5.00 1.15 -15.18
C ASN A 115 -4.65 2.44 -15.93
N SER A 116 -5.63 3.18 -16.46
CA SER A 116 -5.39 4.50 -17.04
C SER A 116 -5.01 5.53 -15.98
N LEU A 117 -5.45 5.31 -14.73
CA LEU A 117 -5.15 6.18 -13.58
C LEU A 117 -3.66 6.17 -13.19
N GLN A 118 -2.88 5.17 -13.62
CA GLN A 118 -1.45 5.12 -13.35
C GLN A 118 -0.73 6.30 -14.00
N VAL A 119 -0.09 7.12 -13.17
CA VAL A 119 0.86 8.14 -13.58
C VAL A 119 2.25 7.55 -13.62
N SER A 120 2.70 6.94 -12.52
CA SER A 120 4.03 6.32 -12.44
C SER A 120 4.03 5.24 -11.36
N LEU A 121 5.00 4.33 -11.41
CA LEU A 121 5.08 3.23 -10.46
C LEU A 121 6.54 2.83 -10.21
N ASN A 122 6.80 2.24 -9.05
CA ASN A 122 8.00 1.47 -8.77
C ASN A 122 7.62 0.26 -7.90
N ILE A 123 7.84 -0.95 -8.42
CA ILE A 123 7.76 -2.21 -7.65
C ILE A 123 9.07 -3.00 -7.72
N TYR A 124 10.16 -2.29 -8.03
CA TYR A 124 11.49 -2.85 -8.04
C TYR A 124 12.10 -2.71 -6.65
N GLY A 125 12.26 -3.86 -6.00
CA GLY A 125 12.91 -3.92 -4.71
C GLY A 125 14.41 -3.67 -4.80
N THR A 126 14.97 -2.98 -3.81
CA THR A 126 16.42 -2.86 -3.68
C THR A 126 16.95 -4.15 -3.03
N SER A 127 17.77 -4.93 -3.74
CA SER A 127 18.35 -6.15 -3.16
C SER A 127 19.19 -5.77 -1.93
N GLY A 128 18.71 -6.20 -0.76
CA GLY A 128 19.11 -5.75 0.57
C GLY A 128 20.55 -6.07 0.97
N ASN A 129 21.51 -5.37 0.37
CA ASN A 129 22.88 -5.26 0.90
C ASN A 129 23.10 -3.97 1.69
N GLY A 130 22.03 -3.31 2.16
CA GLY A 130 22.15 -2.10 2.99
C GLY A 130 22.67 -0.86 2.25
N ALA A 131 22.67 -0.87 0.91
CA ALA A 131 23.16 0.23 0.09
C ALA A 131 22.12 1.34 -0.15
N GLY A 132 20.88 1.19 0.35
CA GLY A 132 19.75 1.97 -0.13
C GLY A 132 19.50 1.69 -1.61
N ALA A 133 18.51 2.34 -2.22
CA ALA A 133 18.50 2.40 -3.68
C ALA A 133 19.86 2.93 -4.15
N PRO A 134 20.56 2.27 -5.10
CA PRO A 134 21.88 2.72 -5.59
C PRO A 134 21.83 4.07 -6.33
N PHE A 135 20.68 4.73 -6.29
CA PHE A 135 20.37 5.98 -6.94
C PHE A 135 19.75 6.92 -5.91
N PRO A 136 20.08 8.22 -5.93
CA PRO A 136 19.42 9.25 -5.09
C PRO A 136 17.91 9.34 -5.31
N ASN A 137 17.38 8.70 -6.36
CA ASN A 137 15.97 8.55 -6.70
C ASN A 137 15.71 7.07 -6.99
N SER A 138 14.70 6.43 -6.41
CA SER A 138 14.34 5.08 -6.84
C SER A 138 13.96 5.12 -8.33
N PRO A 139 14.56 4.30 -9.21
CA PRO A 139 14.12 4.23 -10.61
C PRO A 139 12.62 3.96 -10.69
N THR A 140 11.93 4.54 -11.65
CA THR A 140 10.55 4.14 -11.95
C THR A 140 10.56 2.80 -12.67
N GLY A 141 9.47 2.05 -12.60
CA GLY A 141 9.27 0.78 -13.28
C GLY A 141 9.51 -0.46 -12.43
N CYS A 142 9.77 -1.57 -13.11
CA CYS A 142 9.72 -2.92 -12.51
C CYS A 142 11.01 -3.72 -12.67
N ARG A 143 12.08 -3.05 -13.10
CA ARG A 143 13.39 -3.66 -13.32
C ARG A 143 14.50 -2.62 -13.11
N PRO A 144 15.76 -3.06 -12.85
CA PRO A 144 16.89 -2.14 -12.73
C PRO A 144 17.05 -1.26 -13.98
N GLY A 145 17.19 0.05 -13.78
CA GLY A 145 17.43 1.02 -14.86
C GLY A 145 16.22 1.32 -15.74
N ALA A 146 15.01 0.91 -15.34
CA ALA A 146 13.80 1.41 -15.97
C ALA A 146 13.61 2.92 -15.70
N THR A 147 13.05 3.62 -16.69
CA THR A 147 12.73 5.04 -16.62
C THR A 147 11.45 5.29 -17.41
N GLY A 148 10.55 6.07 -16.82
CA GLY A 148 9.30 6.47 -17.42
C GLY A 148 8.11 6.18 -16.52
N ASP A 149 6.93 6.56 -16.99
CA ASP A 149 5.62 6.16 -16.45
C ASP A 149 5.36 4.62 -16.57
N VAL A 150 6.46 3.92 -16.92
CA VAL A 150 6.83 2.51 -17.05
C VAL A 150 8.33 2.34 -16.75
#